data_AF-A0A3M2SVZ4-F1
#
_entry.id   AF-A0A3M2SVZ4-F1
#
_cell.length_a   1.000
_cell.length_b   1.000
_cell.length_c   1.000
_cell.angle_alpha   90.00
_cell.angle_beta   90.00
_cell.angle_gamma   90.00
#
_symmetry.space_group_name_H-M   'P 1'
#
loop_
_entity.id
_entity.type
_entity.pdbx_description
1 polymer ?
#
loop_
_entity_poly.entity_id
_entity_poly.type
_entity_poly.pdbx_seq_one_letter_code
_entity_poly.pdbx_strand_id
1 'polypeptide(L)' 'HASERWSPIQSVEKILISVMSMLAEPNDESPANVEAAKIWRERRAEYEKRVRDEVRKGLGL' A
#
# COMPACT_ATOMS: atom_id res chain seq x y z
N HIS A 1 17.03 -11.23 -0.28
CA HIS A 1 15.69 -10.77 -0.70
C HIS A 1 15.47 -11.08 -2.18
N ALA A 2 15.02 -12.29 -2.51
CA ALA A 2 14.83 -12.72 -3.91
C ALA A 2 13.58 -13.60 -4.11
N SER A 3 12.67 -13.67 -3.13
CA SER A 3 11.60 -14.68 -3.12
C SER A 3 10.22 -14.20 -3.60
N GLU A 4 10.04 -12.90 -3.87
CA GLU A 4 8.74 -12.34 -4.27
C GLU A 4 8.85 -11.63 -5.62
N ARG A 5 9.25 -12.38 -6.65
CA ARG A 5 9.21 -11.91 -8.04
C ARG A 5 8.11 -12.66 -8.79
N TRP A 6 7.58 -12.01 -9.82
CA TRP A 6 6.66 -12.66 -10.74
C TRP A 6 7.24 -13.99 -11.25
N SER A 7 6.41 -15.03 -11.24
CA SER A 7 6.73 -16.34 -11.80
C SER A 7 5.44 -17.02 -12.27
N PRO A 8 5.50 -17.96 -13.22
CA PRO A 8 4.30 -18.60 -13.78
C PRO A 8 3.43 -19.39 -12.78
N ILE A 9 3.95 -19.64 -11.57
CA ILE A 9 3.22 -20.29 -10.47
C ILE A 9 2.32 -19.34 -9.67
N GLN A 10 2.43 -18.03 -9.93
CA GLN A 10 1.58 -17.02 -9.32
C GLN A 10 0.24 -16.96 -10.05
N SER A 11 -0.85 -16.92 -9.29
CA SER A 11 -2.20 -16.72 -9.80
C SER A 11 -2.63 -15.27 -9.60
N VAL A 12 -3.68 -14.84 -10.31
CA VAL A 12 -4.32 -13.53 -10.10
C VAL A 12 -4.79 -13.39 -8.65
N GLU A 13 -5.34 -14.44 -8.07
CA GLU A 13 -5.76 -14.47 -6.66
C GLU A 13 -4.61 -14.15 -5.70
N LYS A 14 -3.44 -14.78 -5.89
CA LYS A 14 -2.24 -14.50 -5.06
C LYS A 14 -1.80 -13.04 -5.17
N ILE A 15 -1.90 -12.45 -6.37
CA ILE A 15 -1.61 -11.03 -6.58
C ILE A 15 -2.59 -10.17 -5.78
N LEU A 16 -3.90 -10.43 -5.88
CA LEU A 16 -4.92 -9.65 -5.17
C LEU A 16 -4.77 -9.75 -3.65
N ILE A 17 -4.46 -10.94 -3.12
CA ILE A 17 -4.15 -11.13 -1.70
C ILE A 17 -2.93 -10.29 -1.30
N SER A 18 -1.85 -10.32 -2.11
CA SER A 18 -0.66 -9.51 -1.86
C SER A 18 -0.97 -8.00 -1.85
N VAL A 19 -1.83 -7.50 -2.74
CA VAL A 19 -2.26 -6.09 -2.74
C VAL A 19 -3.05 -5.78 -1.47
N MET A 20 -3.98 -6.64 -1.04
CA MET A 20 -4.73 -6.43 0.21
C MET A 20 -3.81 -6.41 1.43
N SER A 21 -2.85 -7.33 1.51
CA SER A 21 -1.84 -7.34 2.57
C SER A 21 -0.99 -6.07 2.54
N MET A 22 -0.56 -5.60 1.38
CA MET A 22 0.20 -4.35 1.23
C MET A 22 -0.62 -3.11 1.64
N LEU A 23 -1.94 -3.10 1.44
CA LEU A 23 -2.79 -2.00 1.90
C LEU A 23 -2.97 -1.99 3.43
N ALA A 24 -3.00 -3.17 4.06
CA ALA A 24 -3.04 -3.29 5.52
C ALA A 24 -1.68 -2.95 6.14
N GLU A 25 -0.60 -3.41 5.53
CA GLU A 25 0.80 -3.26 5.95
C GLU A 25 1.66 -2.72 4.79
N PRO A 26 1.60 -1.40 4.52
CA PRO A 26 2.46 -0.74 3.54
C PRO A 26 3.94 -1.04 3.70
N ASN A 27 4.59 -1.44 2.60
CA ASN A 27 6.02 -1.66 2.52
C ASN A 27 6.77 -0.32 2.30
N ASP A 28 7.58 0.08 3.27
CA ASP A 28 8.35 1.32 3.25
C ASP A 28 9.85 1.15 2.97
N GLU A 29 10.30 -0.09 2.76
CA GLU A 29 11.67 -0.45 2.33
C GLU A 29 11.89 -0.18 0.83
N SER A 30 10.81 -0.23 0.04
CA SER A 30 10.84 0.02 -1.41
C SER A 30 9.68 0.92 -1.87
N PRO A 31 9.60 2.16 -1.36
CA PRO A 31 8.42 2.99 -1.57
C PRO A 31 8.36 3.53 -3.00
N ALA A 32 7.25 3.28 -3.68
CA ALA A 32 6.96 3.93 -4.96
C ALA A 32 6.64 5.43 -4.79
N ASN A 33 6.04 5.79 -3.64
CA ASN A 33 5.81 7.18 -3.25
C ASN A 33 6.61 7.49 -1.97
N VAL A 34 7.71 8.21 -2.15
CA VAL A 34 8.64 8.56 -1.06
C VAL A 34 8.00 9.47 -0.01
N GLU A 35 7.14 10.41 -0.42
CA GLU A 35 6.44 11.30 0.50
C GLU A 35 5.47 10.52 1.39
N ALA A 36 4.65 9.66 0.77
CA ALA A 36 3.70 8.82 1.50
C ALA A 36 4.42 7.91 2.51
N ALA A 37 5.55 7.32 2.13
CA ALA A 37 6.36 6.49 3.04
C ALA A 37 6.97 7.31 4.19
N LYS A 38 7.39 8.54 3.95
CA LYS A 38 7.87 9.44 5.01
C LYS A 38 6.75 9.77 6.00
N ILE A 39 5.58 10.16 5.52
CA ILE A 39 4.42 10.49 6.37
C ILE A 39 3.95 9.25 7.14
N TRP A 40 3.95 8.07 6.49
CA TRP A 40 3.63 6.79 7.12
C TRP A 40 4.52 6.50 8.33
N ARG A 41 5.84 6.68 8.20
CA ARG A 41 6.82 6.47 9.27
C ARG A 41 6.76 7.53 10.37
N GLU A 42 6.72 8.80 9.99
CA GLU A 42 6.92 9.92 10.93
C GLU A 42 5.61 10.44 11.52
N ARG A 43 4.48 10.29 10.80
CA ARG A 43 3.20 10.97 11.09
C ARG A 43 2.00 10.10 10.73
N ARG A 44 1.90 8.96 11.40
CA ARG A 44 0.87 7.95 11.10
C ARG A 44 -0.58 8.49 11.10
N ALA A 45 -0.95 9.30 12.09
CA ALA A 45 -2.30 9.87 12.15
C ALA A 45 -2.61 10.81 10.97
N GLU A 46 -1.62 11.54 10.46
CA GLU A 46 -1.76 12.42 9.30
C GLU A 46 -1.97 11.58 8.03
N TYR A 47 -1.17 10.51 7.85
CA TYR A 47 -1.32 9.57 6.75
C TYR A 47 -2.75 9.00 6.69
N GLU A 48 -3.24 8.48 7.81
CA GLU A 48 -4.58 7.88 7.88
C GLU A 48 -5.70 8.89 7.60
N LYS A 49 -5.54 10.14 8.05
CA LYS A 49 -6.48 11.21 7.71
C LYS A 49 -6.52 11.45 6.20
N ARG A 50 -5.36 11.65 5.57
CA ARG A 50 -5.25 11.87 4.12
C ARG A 50 -5.86 10.71 3.32
N VAL A 51 -5.56 9.46 3.71
CA VAL A 51 -6.14 8.27 3.05
C VAL A 51 -7.66 8.26 3.16
N ARG A 52 -8.24 8.53 4.34
CA ARG A 52 -9.69 8.60 4.51
C ARG A 52 -10.33 9.70 3.66
N ASP A 53 -9.69 10.87 3.58
CA ASP A 53 -10.19 11.98 2.80
C ASP A 53 -10.17 11.67 1.29
N GLU A 54 -9.10 11.04 0.78
CA GLU A 54 -9.03 10.58 -0.62
C GLU A 54 -10.04 9.45 -0.93
N VAL A 55 -10.26 8.52 -0.01
CA VAL A 55 -11.30 7.47 -0.18
C VAL A 55 -12.68 8.09 -0.27
N ARG A 56 -13.01 9.07 0.60
CA ARG A 56 -14.31 9.77 0.56
C ARG A 56 -14.49 10.51 -0.76
N LYS A 57 -13.48 11.27 -1.19
CA LYS A 57 -13.48 11.98 -2.46
C LYS A 57 -13.66 11.03 -3.65
N GLY A 58 -12.99 9.88 -3.63
CA GLY A 58 -13.12 8.84 -4.67
C GLY A 58 -14.51 8.21 -4.71
N LEU A 59 -15.22 8.16 -3.57
CA LEU A 59 -16.60 7.69 -3.46
C LEU A 59 -17.65 8.79 -3.69
N GLY A 60 -17.24 10.05 -3.90
CA GLY A 60 -18.14 11.19 -4.04
C GLY A 60 -18.84 11.62 -2.75
N LEU A 61 -18.25 11.29 -1.59
CA LEU A 61 -18.74 11.63 -0.25
C LEU A 61 -18.11 12.92 0.29
#